data_AF-A0A965U5V1-F1
#
_entry.id   AF-A0A965U5V1-F1
#
_cell.length_a   1.000
_cell.length_b   1.000
_cell.length_c   1.000
_cell.angle_alpha   90.00
_cell.angle_beta   90.00
_cell.angle_gamma   90.00
#
_symmetry.space_group_name_H-M   'P 1'
#
loop_
_entity.id
_entity.type
_entity.pdbx_description
1 polymer ?
#
loop_
_entity_poly.entity_id
_entity_poly.type
_entity_poly.pdbx_seq_one_letter_code
_entity_poly.pdbx_strand_id
1 'polypeptide(L)' 'MHVLDVLKERGFLAQITFEEELYKQLEQEPTVFYVGMDPTAASLHFGHFIPILAM' A
#
# COMPACT_ATOMS: atom_id res chain seq x y z
N MET A 1 11.83 12.48 -1.36
CA MET A 1 11.78 11.05 -1.01
C MET A 1 10.46 10.53 -1.53
N HIS A 2 10.49 9.59 -2.47
CA HIS A 2 9.27 9.07 -3.08
C HIS A 2 8.54 8.14 -2.09
N VAL A 3 7.21 8.15 -2.08
CA VAL A 3 6.42 7.33 -1.14
C VAL A 3 6.73 5.84 -1.29
N LEU A 4 6.91 5.37 -2.53
CA LEU A 4 7.27 3.98 -2.79
C LEU A 4 8.66 3.62 -2.27
N ASP A 5 9.61 4.55 -2.25
CA ASP A 5 10.96 4.28 -1.70
C ASP A 5 10.85 3.99 -0.21
N VAL A 6 10.06 4.78 0.52
CA VAL A 6 9.82 4.55 1.95
C VAL A 6 9.17 3.20 2.20
N LEU A 7 8.18 2.83 1.40
CA LEU A 7 7.48 1.55 1.52
C LEU A 7 8.41 0.37 1.19
N LYS A 8 9.28 0.51 0.19
CA LYS A 8 10.31 -0.50 -0.15
C LYS A 8 11.34 -0.65 0.97
N GLU A 9 11.93 0.45 1.43
CA GLU A 9 12.93 0.45 2.50
C GLU A 9 12.41 -0.19 3.79
N ARG A 10 11.12 0.01 4.08
CA ARG A 10 10.44 -0.58 5.24
C ARG A 10 9.92 -2.01 5.02
N GLY A 11 10.08 -2.56 3.81
CA GLY A 11 9.66 -3.93 3.48
C GLY A 11 8.14 -4.14 3.36
N PHE A 12 7.37 -3.09 3.06
CA PHE A 12 5.91 -3.18 2.88
C PHE A 12 5.49 -3.65 1.48
N LEU A 13 6.40 -3.63 0.50
CA LEU A 13 6.09 -3.96 -0.89
C LEU A 13 6.56 -5.36 -1.24
N ALA A 14 5.61 -6.25 -1.52
CA ALA A 14 5.91 -7.58 -2.04
C ALA A 14 6.03 -7.57 -3.58
N GLN A 15 5.11 -6.91 -4.27
CA GLN A 15 5.04 -6.83 -5.73
C GLN A 15 4.36 -5.53 -6.16
N ILE A 16 4.76 -5.00 -7.33
CA ILE A 16 4.17 -3.82 -7.96
C ILE A 16 3.98 -4.12 -9.45
N THR A 17 2.82 -3.73 -9.99
CA THR A 17 2.55 -3.72 -11.43
C THR A 17 2.90 -2.36 -12.01
N PHE A 18 3.54 -2.32 -13.20
CA PHE A 18 3.85 -1.05 -13.90
C PHE A 18 4.55 -0.03 -12.99
N GLU A 19 5.66 -0.46 -12.39
CA GLU A 19 6.33 0.31 -11.35
C GLU A 19 6.75 1.71 -11.83
N GLU A 20 7.36 1.83 -13.01
CA GLU A 20 7.79 3.13 -13.54
C GLU A 20 6.61 4.09 -13.74
N GLU A 21 5.47 3.59 -14.24
CA GLU A 21 4.25 4.36 -14.41
C GLU A 21 3.66 4.79 -13.07
N LEU A 22 3.66 3.90 -12.06
CA LEU A 22 3.17 4.21 -10.73
C LEU A 22 4.02 5.30 -10.05
N TYR A 23 5.35 5.26 -10.19
CA TYR A 23 6.22 6.34 -9.74
C TYR A 23 5.82 7.68 -10.36
N LYS A 24 5.69 7.73 -11.70
CA LYS A 24 5.30 8.96 -12.41
C LYS A 24 3.92 9.47 -11.98
N GLN A 25 2.96 8.56 -11.75
CA GLN A 25 1.61 8.94 -11.34
C GLN A 25 1.60 9.55 -9.93
N LEU A 26 2.29 8.92 -8.98
CA LEU A 26 2.35 9.37 -7.58
C LEU A 26 3.12 10.68 -7.39
N GLU A 27 3.95 11.07 -8.36
CA GLU A 27 4.63 12.38 -8.40
C GLU A 27 3.75 13.51 -8.96
N GLN A 28 2.78 13.19 -9.82
CA GLN A 28 1.98 14.19 -10.53
C GLN A 28 0.78 14.66 -9.72
N GLU A 29 0.03 13.74 -9.13
CA GLU A 29 -1.20 14.06 -8.42
C GLU A 29 -1.52 13.10 -7.27
N PRO A 30 -2.29 13.54 -6.26
CA PRO A 30 -2.80 12.66 -5.22
C PRO A 30 -3.62 11.51 -5.84
N THR A 31 -3.17 10.28 -5.63
CA THR A 31 -3.83 9.07 -6.12
C THR A 31 -4.72 8.48 -5.03
N VAL A 32 -5.98 8.22 -5.37
CA VAL A 32 -6.90 7.46 -4.52
C VAL A 32 -6.57 5.97 -4.61
N PHE A 33 -6.52 5.30 -3.47
CA PHE A 33 -6.34 3.85 -3.38
C PHE A 33 -7.39 3.24 -2.44
N TYR A 34 -7.46 1.92 -2.41
CA TYR A 34 -8.32 1.18 -1.48
C TYR A 34 -7.64 -0.10 -0.99
N VAL A 35 -8.07 -0.56 0.18
CA VAL A 35 -7.76 -1.89 0.73
C VAL A 35 -9.09 -2.59 1.04
N GLY A 36 -9.25 -3.82 0.57
CA GLY A 36 -10.42 -4.64 0.87
C GLY A 36 -10.22 -5.45 2.15
N MET A 37 -11.26 -5.52 2.99
CA MET A 37 -11.32 -6.43 4.14
C MET A 37 -12.66 -7.16 4.18
N ASP A 38 -12.61 -8.48 4.14
CA ASP A 38 -13.80 -9.30 4.29
C ASP A 38 -14.14 -9.52 5.78
N PRO A 39 -15.42 -9.45 6.16
CA PRO A 39 -15.86 -9.66 7.54
C PRO A 39 -15.87 -11.15 7.90
N THR A 40 -14.69 -11.75 7.99
CA THR A 40 -14.50 -13.18 8.27
C THR A 40 -14.61 -13.54 9.76
N ALA A 41 -14.60 -12.54 10.63
CA ALA A 41 -14.74 -12.67 12.09
C ALA A 41 -15.40 -11.43 12.70
N ALA A 42 -15.76 -11.49 13.98
CA ALA A 42 -16.36 -10.36 14.71
C ALA A 42 -15.39 -9.19 14.96
N SER A 43 -14.09 -9.38 14.73
CA SER A 43 -13.07 -8.36 14.91
C SER A 43 -11.85 -8.64 14.03
N LEU A 44 -11.10 -7.58 13.70
CA LEU A 44 -9.80 -7.70 13.06
C LEU A 44 -8.73 -8.12 14.07
N HIS A 45 -7.73 -8.85 13.60
CA HIS A 45 -6.53 -9.19 14.36
C HIS A 45 -5.26 -8.57 13.74
N PHE A 46 -4.11 -8.75 14.39
CA PHE A 46 -2.81 -8.19 14.00
C PHE A 46 -2.41 -8.45 12.53
N GLY A 47 -2.79 -9.58 11.94
CA GLY A 47 -2.55 -9.83 10.51
C GLY A 47 -3.08 -8.76 9.53
N HIS A 48 -4.10 -7.99 9.92
CA HIS A 48 -4.65 -6.90 9.10
C HIS A 48 -3.86 -5.58 9.22
N PHE A 49 -2.93 -5.47 10.17
CA PHE A 49 -2.22 -4.21 10.43
C PHE A 49 -1.30 -3.84 9.26
N ILE A 50 -0.69 -4.81 8.59
CA ILE A 50 0.25 -4.54 7.50
C ILE A 50 -0.41 -3.72 6.38
N PRO A 51 -1.54 -4.17 5.80
CA PRO A 51 -2.20 -3.36 4.77
C PRO A 51 -2.83 -2.07 5.31
N ILE A 52 -3.29 -2.00 6.56
CA ILE A 52 -3.85 -0.76 7.18
C ILE A 52 -2.78 0.33 7.37
N LEU A 53 -1.56 -0.07 7.71
CA LEU A 53 -0.47 0.89 7.96
C LEU A 53 0.24 1.31 6.68
N ALA A 54 0.23 0.46 5.66
CA ALA A 54 0.87 0.74 4.37
C ALA A 54 0.01 1.62 3.47
N MET A 55 -1.31 1.41 3.52
CA MET A 55 -2.31 2.01 2.63
C MET A 55 -3.38 2.67 3.50
#